data_AF-A0A7X5L1A2-F1
#
_entry.id   AF-A0A7X5L1A2-F1
#
_cell.length_a   1.000
_cell.length_b   1.000
_cell.length_c   1.000
_cell.angle_alpha   90.00
_cell.angle_beta   90.00
_cell.angle_gamma   90.00
#
_symmetry.space_group_name_H-M   'P 1'
#
loop_
_entity.id
_entity.type
_entity.pdbx_description
1 polymer ?
#
loop_
_entity_poly.entity_id
_entity_poly.type
_entity_poly.pdbx_seq_one_letter_code
_entity_poly.pdbx_strand_id
1 'polypeptide(L)'
;MKTINLRYCYPYGKIKNLKESAALFNFLNGNHITSMEQLYEKVAAMNKEYYALRGKIVTAERRIKVLDEHLSMWEKYERNKGTRRQFDKMKPGKKKEQFEQKHSAELALYEAAVRYLEKLKATGEEVTPKKWQAEADRLKAEKSVQYQKMKSMREDIKAVENLKKTAEQLARTENEPARKKEEQEL
;
A
#
# COMPACT_ATOMS: atom_id res chain seq x y z
N MET A 1 34.39 20.05 -3.04
CA MET A 1 33.76 18.72 -2.97
C MET A 1 34.34 17.87 -4.07
N LYS A 2 35.12 16.82 -3.74
CA LYS A 2 35.68 15.91 -4.76
C LYS A 2 34.58 14.96 -5.20
N THR A 3 34.15 15.07 -6.46
CA THR A 3 33.24 14.15 -7.12
C THR A 3 33.94 12.79 -7.26
N ILE A 4 33.52 11.78 -6.49
CA ILE A 4 33.98 10.40 -6.69
C ILE A 4 33.31 9.91 -7.97
N ASN A 5 34.07 9.89 -9.06
CA ASN A 5 33.63 9.41 -10.35
C ASN A 5 33.68 7.88 -10.35
N LEU A 6 32.53 7.24 -10.10
CA LEU A 6 32.40 5.79 -10.02
C LEU A 6 32.73 5.08 -11.35
N ARG A 7 32.84 5.83 -12.47
CA ARG A 7 33.22 5.29 -13.78
C ARG A 7 34.71 4.91 -13.88
N TYR A 8 35.58 5.47 -13.03
CA TYR A 8 37.03 5.22 -13.04
C TYR A 8 37.57 4.58 -11.75
N CYS A 9 36.73 4.40 -10.73
CA CYS A 9 37.08 3.74 -9.47
C CYS A 9 36.55 2.29 -9.45
N TYR A 10 37.10 1.44 -10.32
CA TYR A 10 36.89 0.00 -10.26
C TYR A 10 38.25 -0.71 -10.45
N PRO A 11 39.15 -0.69 -9.45
CA PRO A 11 40.30 -1.57 -9.47
C PRO A 11 39.78 -3.00 -9.23
N TYR A 12 39.84 -3.82 -10.27
CA TYR A 12 39.53 -5.27 -10.29
C TYR A 12 40.25 -6.11 -9.22
N GLY A 13 41.03 -5.52 -8.31
CA GLY A 13 42.01 -6.20 -7.46
C GLY A 13 41.64 -6.46 -6.00
N LYS A 14 40.53 -5.95 -5.44
CA LYS A 14 40.21 -6.15 -3.99
C LYS A 14 38.74 -6.37 -3.65
N ILE A 15 37.94 -6.91 -4.57
CA ILE A 15 36.53 -7.19 -4.27
C ILE A 15 36.37 -8.62 -3.76
N LYS A 16 35.98 -8.77 -2.49
CA LYS A 16 35.77 -10.07 -1.82
C LYS A 16 34.61 -10.90 -2.40
N ASN A 17 33.75 -10.35 -3.26
CA ASN A 17 32.65 -11.09 -3.89
C ASN A 17 32.34 -10.58 -5.33
N LEU A 18 32.87 -11.27 -6.36
CA LEU A 18 32.71 -10.88 -7.77
C LEU A 18 31.23 -10.75 -8.20
N LYS A 19 30.35 -11.58 -7.64
CA LYS A 19 28.92 -11.59 -8.01
C LYS A 19 28.21 -10.30 -7.60
N GLU A 20 28.50 -9.81 -6.39
CA GLU A 20 27.94 -8.55 -5.89
C GLU A 20 28.48 -7.34 -6.67
N SER A 21 29.73 -7.41 -7.13
CA SER A 21 30.31 -6.38 -7.99
C SER A 21 29.71 -6.33 -9.37
N ALA A 22 29.44 -7.48 -9.98
CA ALA A 22 28.74 -7.54 -11.26
C ALA A 22 27.31 -6.98 -11.14
N ALA A 23 26.59 -7.31 -10.05
CA ALA A 23 25.27 -6.78 -9.79
C ALA A 23 25.28 -5.26 -9.55
N LEU A 24 26.24 -4.75 -8.77
CA LEU A 24 26.44 -3.32 -8.55
C LEU A 24 26.74 -2.60 -9.88
N PHE A 25 27.68 -3.14 -10.66
CA PHE A 25 28.06 -2.57 -11.95
C PHE A 25 26.87 -2.50 -12.92
N ASN A 26 26.12 -3.60 -13.07
CA ASN A 26 24.94 -3.64 -13.93
C ASN A 26 23.86 -2.65 -13.47
N PHE A 27 23.65 -2.54 -12.15
CA PHE A 27 22.68 -1.60 -11.59
C PHE A 27 23.09 -0.14 -11.86
N LEU A 28 24.36 0.21 -11.59
CA LEU A 28 24.87 1.55 -11.83
C LEU A 28 24.82 1.93 -13.31
N ASN A 29 25.30 1.05 -14.20
CA ASN A 29 25.30 1.29 -15.64
C ASN A 29 23.87 1.37 -16.20
N GLY A 30 22.99 0.44 -15.82
CA GLY A 30 21.59 0.40 -16.26
C GLY A 30 20.74 1.59 -15.79
N ASN A 31 21.17 2.29 -14.73
CA ASN A 31 20.53 3.52 -14.24
C ASN A 31 21.34 4.79 -14.55
N HIS A 32 22.43 4.68 -15.32
CA HIS A 32 23.34 5.78 -15.64
C HIS A 32 23.88 6.52 -14.40
N ILE A 33 24.09 5.80 -13.30
CA ILE A 33 24.62 6.33 -12.05
C ILE A 33 26.15 6.36 -12.14
N THR A 34 26.72 7.55 -11.97
CA THR A 34 28.16 7.84 -12.10
C THR A 34 28.78 8.38 -10.82
N SER A 35 27.97 8.70 -9.81
CA SER A 35 28.42 9.20 -8.51
C SER A 35 27.64 8.59 -7.36
N MET A 36 28.22 8.65 -6.16
CA MET A 36 27.54 8.20 -4.94
C MET A 36 26.29 9.05 -4.64
N GLU A 37 26.33 10.34 -4.95
CA GLU A 37 25.18 11.26 -4.83
C GLU A 37 24.00 10.79 -5.70
N GLN A 38 24.25 10.46 -6.97
CA GLN A 38 23.24 9.91 -7.87
C GLN A 38 22.67 8.56 -7.37
N LEU A 39 23.49 7.76 -6.68
CA LEU A 39 23.02 6.52 -6.05
C LEU A 39 22.07 6.80 -4.88
N TYR A 40 22.39 7.77 -4.01
CA TYR A 40 21.50 8.21 -2.94
C TYR A 40 20.20 8.78 -3.48
N GLU A 41 20.26 9.62 -4.51
CA GLU A 41 19.08 10.18 -5.19
C GLU A 41 18.19 9.09 -5.77
N LYS A 42 18.78 8.08 -6.43
CA LYS A 42 18.02 6.94 -6.97
C LYS A 42 17.31 6.17 -5.87
N VAL A 43 17.99 5.85 -4.77
CA VAL A 43 17.41 5.15 -3.62
C VAL A 43 16.30 5.99 -2.97
N ALA A 44 16.51 7.29 -2.80
CA ALA A 44 15.50 8.19 -2.27
C ALA A 44 14.26 8.26 -3.18
N ALA A 45 14.46 8.32 -4.51
CA ALA A 45 13.38 8.30 -5.48
C ALA A 45 12.57 6.99 -5.42
N MET A 46 13.23 5.82 -5.37
CA MET A 46 12.57 4.52 -5.22
C MET A 46 11.75 4.44 -3.92
N ASN A 47 12.30 4.91 -2.80
CA ASN A 47 11.57 4.99 -1.53
C ASN A 47 10.36 5.93 -1.60
N LYS A 48 10.52 7.10 -2.24
CA LYS A 48 9.41 8.05 -2.45
C LYS A 48 8.27 7.42 -3.26
N GLU A 49 8.59 6.73 -4.34
CA GLU A 49 7.60 6.02 -5.15
C GLU A 49 6.90 4.90 -4.34
N TYR A 50 7.66 4.17 -3.52
CA TYR A 50 7.13 3.12 -2.64
C TYR A 50 6.10 3.69 -1.66
N TYR A 51 6.44 4.77 -0.94
CA TYR A 51 5.52 5.38 0.01
C TYR A 51 4.32 6.04 -0.66
N ALA A 52 4.49 6.60 -1.86
CA ALA A 52 3.37 7.10 -2.66
C ALA A 52 2.40 5.98 -3.05
N LEU A 53 2.91 4.84 -3.50
CA LEU A 53 2.08 3.67 -3.84
C LEU A 53 1.37 3.09 -2.61
N ARG A 54 2.08 2.99 -1.47
CA ARG A 54 1.48 2.59 -0.19
C ARG A 54 0.36 3.53 0.24
N GLY A 55 0.55 4.84 0.05
CA GLY A 55 -0.49 5.84 0.30
C GLY A 55 -1.74 5.62 -0.55
N LYS A 56 -1.59 5.32 -1.84
CA LYS A 56 -2.71 4.98 -2.73
C LYS A 56 -3.47 3.74 -2.28
N ILE A 57 -2.76 2.68 -1.90
CA ILE A 57 -3.36 1.44 -1.36
C ILE A 57 -4.19 1.74 -0.11
N VAL A 58 -3.62 2.47 0.87
CA VAL A 58 -4.33 2.79 2.12
C VAL A 58 -5.56 3.65 1.87
N THR A 59 -5.50 4.62 0.95
CA THR A 59 -6.67 5.41 0.56
C THR A 59 -7.75 4.53 -0.09
N ALA A 60 -7.38 3.63 -0.99
CA ALA A 60 -8.32 2.69 -1.60
C ALA A 60 -8.97 1.78 -0.53
N GLU A 61 -8.21 1.29 0.44
CA GLU A 61 -8.73 0.47 1.54
C GLU A 61 -9.73 1.21 2.41
N ARG A 62 -9.46 2.48 2.72
CA ARG A 62 -10.40 3.33 3.45
C ARG A 62 -11.72 3.51 2.68
N ARG A 63 -11.65 3.76 1.37
CA ARG A 63 -12.86 3.89 0.54
C ARG A 63 -13.62 2.58 0.42
N ILE A 64 -12.93 1.45 0.22
CA ILE A 64 -13.55 0.11 0.21
C ILE A 64 -14.31 -0.13 1.51
N LYS A 65 -13.73 0.18 2.68
CA LYS A 65 -14.39 0.00 3.97
C LYS A 65 -15.70 0.79 4.08
N VAL A 66 -15.71 2.05 3.60
CA VAL A 66 -16.92 2.89 3.57
C VAL A 66 -17.97 2.29 2.65
N LEU A 67 -17.57 1.85 1.45
CA LEU A 67 -18.48 1.21 0.49
C LEU A 67 -19.06 -0.10 1.02
N ASP A 68 -18.26 -0.95 1.66
CA ASP A 68 -18.71 -2.20 2.26
C ASP A 68 -19.73 -1.92 3.40
N GLU A 69 -19.57 -0.82 4.15
CA GLU A 69 -20.55 -0.37 5.15
C GLU A 69 -21.88 0.06 4.51
N HIS A 70 -21.82 0.87 3.44
CA HIS A 70 -23.00 1.28 2.68
C HIS A 70 -23.76 0.08 2.12
N LEU A 71 -23.03 -0.87 1.52
CA LEU A 71 -23.60 -2.11 0.98
C LEU A 71 -24.22 -2.96 2.08
N SER A 72 -23.58 -3.08 3.25
CA SER A 72 -24.14 -3.81 4.39
C SER A 72 -25.42 -3.19 4.93
N MET A 73 -25.51 -1.86 4.98
CA MET A 73 -26.74 -1.18 5.42
C MET A 73 -27.84 -1.31 4.37
N TRP A 74 -27.49 -1.22 3.08
CA TRP A 74 -28.43 -1.48 2.00
C TRP A 74 -28.98 -2.92 2.04
N GLU A 75 -28.14 -3.92 2.28
CA GLU A 75 -28.57 -5.31 2.41
C GLU A 75 -29.55 -5.50 3.58
N LYS A 76 -29.26 -4.89 4.74
CA LYS A 76 -30.18 -4.91 5.90
C LYS A 76 -31.52 -4.26 5.57
N TYR A 77 -31.51 -3.14 4.83
CA TYR A 77 -32.74 -2.51 4.35
C TYR A 77 -33.53 -3.46 3.44
N GLU A 78 -32.89 -3.99 2.40
CA GLU A 78 -33.54 -4.84 1.39
C GLU A 78 -34.09 -6.14 2.00
N ARG A 79 -33.34 -6.77 2.89
CA ARG A 79 -33.73 -8.03 3.54
C ARG A 79 -34.92 -7.87 4.48
N ASN A 80 -35.00 -6.74 5.19
CA ASN A 80 -35.99 -6.55 6.26
C ASN A 80 -37.20 -5.68 5.87
N LYS A 81 -37.17 -5.01 4.70
CA LYS A 81 -38.30 -4.17 4.25
C LYS A 81 -39.62 -4.93 4.11
N GLY A 82 -39.56 -6.22 3.80
CA GLY A 82 -40.74 -7.09 3.71
C GLY A 82 -41.43 -7.26 5.06
N THR A 83 -40.67 -7.63 6.08
CA THR A 83 -41.14 -7.74 7.47
C THR A 83 -41.71 -6.43 7.98
N ARG A 84 -41.03 -5.31 7.71
CA ARG A 84 -41.54 -3.98 8.05
C ARG A 84 -42.89 -3.69 7.36
N ARG A 85 -42.99 -3.92 6.05
CA ARG A 85 -44.25 -3.72 5.29
C ARG A 85 -45.40 -4.58 5.82
N GLN A 86 -45.13 -5.80 6.27
CA GLN A 86 -46.15 -6.65 6.90
C GLN A 86 -46.60 -6.05 8.23
N PHE A 87 -45.66 -5.67 9.09
CA PHE A 87 -45.96 -5.02 10.38
C PHE A 87 -46.80 -3.74 10.22
N ASP A 88 -46.45 -2.88 9.26
CA ASP A 88 -47.16 -1.62 9.01
C ASP A 88 -48.62 -1.82 8.58
N LYS A 89 -48.92 -2.92 7.88
CA LYS A 89 -50.28 -3.28 7.45
C LYS A 89 -51.15 -3.89 8.57
N MET A 90 -50.56 -4.31 9.68
CA MET A 90 -51.32 -4.91 10.77
C MET A 90 -52.08 -3.85 11.56
N LYS A 91 -53.34 -4.14 11.89
CA LYS A 91 -54.14 -3.34 12.81
C LYS A 91 -53.56 -3.42 14.23
N PRO A 92 -53.66 -2.35 15.05
CA PRO A 92 -53.28 -2.40 16.45
C PRO A 92 -53.98 -3.53 17.21
N GLY A 93 -53.26 -4.19 18.12
CA GLY A 93 -53.76 -5.24 18.99
C GLY A 93 -52.81 -6.43 19.12
N LYS A 94 -53.22 -7.43 19.91
CA LYS A 94 -52.39 -8.57 20.37
C LYS A 94 -51.61 -9.29 19.25
N LYS A 95 -52.19 -9.45 18.06
CA LYS A 95 -51.51 -10.10 16.92
C LYS A 95 -50.33 -9.28 16.39
N LYS A 96 -50.46 -7.94 16.37
CA LYS A 96 -49.38 -7.03 15.95
C LYS A 96 -48.25 -7.00 16.96
N GLU A 97 -48.59 -6.97 18.25
CA GLU A 97 -47.60 -7.05 19.35
C GLU A 97 -46.82 -8.38 19.32
N GLN A 98 -47.50 -9.51 19.10
CA GLN A 98 -46.84 -10.81 18.95
C GLN A 98 -45.92 -10.86 17.72
N PHE A 99 -46.35 -10.26 16.60
CA PHE A 99 -45.51 -10.14 15.41
C PHE A 99 -44.27 -9.28 15.69
N GLU A 100 -44.44 -8.15 16.37
CA GLU A 100 -43.34 -7.26 16.76
C GLU A 100 -42.34 -7.98 17.65
N GLN A 101 -42.79 -8.69 18.67
CA GLN A 101 -41.90 -9.47 19.55
C GLN A 101 -41.12 -10.52 18.77
N LYS A 102 -41.81 -11.27 17.89
CA LYS A 102 -41.20 -12.32 17.06
C LYS A 102 -40.18 -11.78 16.05
N HIS A 103 -40.43 -10.60 15.48
CA HIS A 103 -39.62 -9.99 14.42
C HIS A 103 -38.87 -8.73 14.88
N SER A 104 -38.66 -8.61 16.18
CA SER A 104 -38.08 -7.42 16.81
C SER A 104 -36.68 -7.11 16.25
N ALA A 105 -35.87 -8.14 16.02
CA ALA A 105 -34.54 -8.01 15.45
C ALA A 105 -34.57 -7.48 13.99
N GLU A 106 -35.42 -8.05 13.14
CA GLU A 106 -35.58 -7.63 11.74
C GLU A 106 -36.09 -6.18 11.65
N LEU A 107 -37.06 -5.81 12.49
CA LEU A 107 -37.59 -4.46 12.56
C LEU A 107 -36.51 -3.46 13.02
N ALA A 108 -35.73 -3.80 14.05
CA ALA A 108 -34.63 -2.97 14.53
C ALA A 108 -33.52 -2.79 13.49
N LEU A 109 -33.15 -3.87 12.77
CA LEU A 109 -32.16 -3.82 11.69
C LEU A 109 -32.63 -2.95 10.52
N TYR A 110 -33.91 -3.06 10.14
CA TYR A 110 -34.51 -2.20 9.12
C TYR A 110 -34.46 -0.73 9.53
N GLU A 111 -34.87 -0.42 10.76
CA GLU A 111 -34.90 0.95 11.25
C GLU A 111 -33.49 1.56 11.32
N ALA A 112 -32.50 0.81 11.80
CA ALA A 112 -31.11 1.22 11.78
C ALA A 112 -30.60 1.51 10.36
N ALA A 113 -30.92 0.63 9.40
CA ALA A 113 -30.56 0.82 8.00
C ALA A 113 -31.23 2.06 7.38
N VAL A 114 -32.50 2.32 7.68
CA VAL A 114 -33.22 3.52 7.23
C VAL A 114 -32.53 4.78 7.75
N ARG A 115 -32.28 4.87 9.06
CA ARG A 115 -31.60 6.03 9.67
C ARG A 115 -30.23 6.27 9.05
N TYR A 116 -29.48 5.20 8.78
CA TYR A 116 -28.18 5.29 8.12
C TYR A 116 -28.29 5.87 6.70
N LEU A 117 -29.17 5.30 5.87
CA LEU A 117 -29.35 5.70 4.48
C LEU A 117 -29.94 7.12 4.36
N GLU A 118 -30.78 7.54 5.30
CA GLU A 118 -31.27 8.93 5.39
C GLU A 118 -30.15 9.90 5.73
N LYS A 119 -29.30 9.57 6.71
CA LYS A 119 -28.12 10.37 7.03
C LYS A 119 -27.16 10.49 5.84
N LEU A 120 -26.96 9.40 5.10
CA LEU A 120 -26.11 9.37 3.92
C LEU A 120 -26.62 10.33 2.83
N LYS A 121 -27.94 10.34 2.59
CA LYS A 121 -28.58 11.31 1.68
C LYS A 121 -28.45 12.74 2.18
N ALA A 122 -28.60 12.98 3.49
CA ALA A 122 -28.45 14.30 4.09
C ALA A 122 -27.02 14.86 3.94
N THR A 123 -26.01 13.99 3.88
CA THR A 123 -24.61 14.38 3.59
C THR A 123 -24.32 14.56 2.10
N GLY A 124 -25.31 14.40 1.22
CA GLY A 124 -25.17 14.56 -0.23
C GLY A 124 -24.69 13.32 -0.98
N GLU A 125 -24.56 12.16 -0.32
CA GLU A 125 -24.17 10.91 -0.99
C GLU A 125 -25.42 10.15 -1.47
N GLU A 126 -25.49 9.89 -2.78
CA GLU A 126 -26.62 9.17 -3.38
C GLU A 126 -26.62 7.69 -2.99
N VAL A 127 -27.79 7.18 -2.60
CA VAL A 127 -27.97 5.74 -2.33
C VAL A 127 -27.99 4.97 -3.65
N THR A 128 -26.81 4.50 -4.07
CA THR A 128 -26.60 3.85 -5.37
C THR A 128 -25.85 2.51 -5.24
N PRO A 129 -26.50 1.46 -4.71
CA PRO A 129 -25.84 0.19 -4.36
C PRO A 129 -25.06 -0.45 -5.52
N LYS A 130 -25.59 -0.38 -6.75
CA LYS A 130 -24.89 -0.87 -7.94
C LYS A 130 -23.59 -0.10 -8.22
N LYS A 131 -23.58 1.22 -8.04
CA LYS A 131 -22.38 2.05 -8.20
C LYS A 131 -21.38 1.76 -7.08
N TRP A 132 -21.85 1.64 -5.83
CA TRP A 132 -20.99 1.28 -4.70
C TRP A 132 -20.30 -0.07 -4.90
N GLN A 133 -21.04 -1.08 -5.34
CA GLN A 133 -20.51 -2.40 -5.65
C GLN A 133 -19.45 -2.33 -6.75
N ALA A 134 -19.78 -1.68 -7.88
CA ALA A 134 -18.84 -1.53 -8.99
C ALA A 134 -17.57 -0.77 -8.60
N GLU A 135 -17.69 0.28 -7.77
CA GLU A 135 -16.55 1.03 -7.25
C GLU A 135 -15.69 0.14 -6.32
N ALA A 136 -16.31 -0.59 -5.40
CA ALA A 136 -15.63 -1.48 -4.47
C ALA A 136 -14.86 -2.59 -5.22
N ASP A 137 -15.48 -3.21 -6.22
CA ASP A 137 -14.86 -4.26 -7.02
C ASP A 137 -13.67 -3.73 -7.83
N ARG A 138 -13.84 -2.56 -8.46
CA ARG A 138 -12.74 -1.86 -9.16
C ARG A 138 -11.58 -1.58 -8.21
N LEU A 139 -11.85 -1.02 -7.03
CA LEU A 139 -10.81 -0.70 -6.04
C LEU A 139 -10.14 -1.96 -5.49
N LYS A 140 -10.87 -3.06 -5.28
CA LYS A 140 -10.32 -4.35 -4.85
C LYS A 140 -9.37 -4.92 -5.91
N ALA A 141 -9.76 -4.86 -7.19
CA ALA A 141 -8.92 -5.29 -8.30
C ALA A 141 -7.65 -4.44 -8.44
N GLU A 142 -7.80 -3.11 -8.44
CA GLU A 142 -6.66 -2.18 -8.54
C GLU A 142 -5.69 -2.36 -7.36
N LYS A 143 -6.22 -2.47 -6.14
CA LYS A 143 -5.43 -2.71 -4.93
C LYS A 143 -4.58 -3.98 -5.05
N SER A 144 -5.15 -5.07 -5.58
CA SER A 144 -4.43 -6.33 -5.77
C SER A 144 -3.19 -6.14 -6.66
N VAL A 145 -3.36 -5.45 -7.80
CA VAL A 145 -2.26 -5.13 -8.73
C VAL A 145 -1.22 -4.22 -8.06
N GLN A 146 -1.67 -3.16 -7.38
CA GLN A 146 -0.79 -2.23 -6.66
C GLN A 146 0.01 -2.94 -5.55
N TYR A 147 -0.60 -3.89 -4.85
CA TYR A 147 0.06 -4.66 -3.80
C TYR A 147 1.18 -5.55 -4.35
N GLN A 148 0.96 -6.21 -5.50
CA GLN A 148 2.01 -6.98 -6.17
C GLN A 148 3.17 -6.08 -6.59
N LYS A 149 2.88 -4.91 -7.16
CA LYS A 149 3.91 -3.92 -7.52
C LYS A 149 4.71 -3.47 -6.29
N MET A 150 4.02 -3.15 -5.20
CA MET A 150 4.67 -2.74 -3.94
C MET A 150 5.58 -3.85 -3.38
N LYS A 151 5.17 -5.11 -3.49
CA LYS A 151 5.99 -6.26 -3.08
C LYS A 151 7.27 -6.36 -3.91
N SER A 152 7.18 -6.21 -5.23
CA SER A 152 8.36 -6.18 -6.12
C SER A 152 9.29 -5.02 -5.75
N MET A 153 8.74 -3.80 -5.62
CA MET A 153 9.53 -2.62 -5.26
C MET A 153 10.25 -2.79 -3.92
N ARG A 154 9.66 -3.50 -2.96
CA ARG A 154 10.31 -3.77 -1.67
C ARG A 154 11.57 -4.62 -1.84
N GLU A 155 11.52 -5.66 -2.66
CA GLU A 155 12.69 -6.49 -2.95
C GLU A 155 13.74 -5.70 -3.74
N ASP A 156 13.31 -4.87 -4.70
CA ASP A 156 14.20 -4.00 -5.46
C ASP A 156 14.91 -2.98 -4.54
N ILE A 157 14.18 -2.28 -3.67
CA ILE A 157 14.76 -1.33 -2.69
C ILE A 157 15.75 -2.06 -1.78
N LYS A 158 15.40 -3.25 -1.29
CA LYS A 158 16.30 -4.05 -0.44
C LYS A 158 17.59 -4.42 -1.17
N ALA A 159 17.50 -4.84 -2.43
CA ALA A 159 18.65 -5.15 -3.25
C ALA A 159 19.54 -3.92 -3.46
N VAL A 160 18.94 -2.77 -3.81
CA VAL A 160 19.68 -1.53 -4.06
C VAL A 160 20.32 -0.98 -2.79
N GLU A 161 19.66 -1.04 -1.64
CA GLU A 161 20.26 -0.63 -0.35
C GLU A 161 21.46 -1.51 0.02
N ASN A 162 21.43 -2.80 -0.31
CA ASN A 162 22.59 -3.67 -0.13
C ASN A 162 23.74 -3.29 -1.09
N LEU A 163 23.43 -3.04 -2.37
CA LEU A 163 24.41 -2.58 -3.37
C LEU A 163 25.06 -1.25 -2.96
N LYS A 164 24.26 -0.33 -2.42
CA LYS A 164 24.73 0.94 -1.87
C LYS A 164 25.70 0.74 -0.71
N LYS A 165 25.40 -0.15 0.24
CA LYS A 165 26.35 -0.49 1.33
C LYS A 165 27.66 -1.04 0.78
N THR A 166 27.62 -1.91 -0.23
CA THR A 166 28.81 -2.43 -0.90
C THR A 166 29.62 -1.30 -1.56
N ALA A 167 28.95 -0.37 -2.24
CA ALA A 167 29.60 0.80 -2.84
C ALA A 167 30.25 1.71 -1.78
N GLU A 168 29.58 1.94 -0.65
CA GLU A 168 30.11 2.73 0.48
C GLU A 168 31.34 2.07 1.11
N GLN A 169 31.33 0.74 1.26
CA GLN A 169 32.49 -0.03 1.76
C GLN A 169 33.68 0.07 0.80
N LEU A 170 33.46 -0.11 -0.50
CA LEU A 170 34.51 0.01 -1.52
C LEU A 170 35.13 1.41 -1.52
N ALA A 171 34.28 2.45 -1.52
CA ALA A 171 34.76 3.83 -1.47
C ALA A 171 35.57 4.14 -0.20
N ARG A 172 35.30 3.48 0.93
CA ARG A 172 36.11 3.62 2.15
C ARG A 172 37.45 2.92 2.02
N THR A 173 37.49 1.69 1.50
CA THR A 173 38.73 0.92 1.31
C THR A 173 39.66 1.57 0.29
N GLU A 174 39.13 2.25 -0.74
CA GLU A 174 39.95 2.99 -1.72
C GLU A 174 40.54 4.28 -1.15
N ASN A 175 39.87 4.91 -0.18
CA ASN A 175 40.32 6.14 0.46
C ASN A 175 41.20 5.90 1.71
N GLU A 176 41.38 4.65 2.15
CA GLU A 176 42.37 4.32 3.18
C GLU A 176 43.79 4.44 2.60
N PRO A 177 44.64 5.36 3.09
CA PRO A 177 46.05 5.38 2.70
C PRO A 177 46.71 4.06 3.12
N ALA A 178 47.62 3.56 2.29
CA ALA A 178 48.42 2.37 2.57
C ALA A 178 49.36 2.60 3.78
N ARG A 179 48.81 2.68 5.00
CA ARG A 179 49.61 2.58 6.22
C ARG A 179 49.71 1.11 6.60
N LYS A 180 50.93 0.59 6.42
CA LYS A 180 51.57 -0.58 7.07
C LYS A 180 52.21 -1.51 6.04
N LYS A 181 53.32 -1.06 5.45
CA LYS A 181 54.40 -1.92 4.92
C LYS A 181 55.76 -1.21 4.96
N GLU A 182 56.07 -0.47 6.02
CA GLU A 182 57.44 -0.02 6.31
C GLU A 182 57.62 0.00 7.83
N GLU A 183 57.81 -1.18 8.42
CA GLU A 183 58.38 -1.35 9.77
C GLU A 183 58.76 -2.84 9.93
N GLN A 184 59.61 -3.33 9.02
CA GLN A 184 60.39 -4.54 9.17
C GLN A 184 61.63 -4.38 8.28
N GLU A 185 62.48 -3.42 8.63
CA GLU A 185 63.92 -3.43 8.35
C GLU A 185 64.51 -2.26 9.12
N LEU A 186 65.03 -2.58 10.32
CA LEU A 186 66.22 -2.03 10.96
C LEU A 186 66.50 -2.83 12.24
#